data_AF-T1AV49-F1
#
_entry.id   AF-T1AV49-F1
#
_cell.length_a   1.000
_cell.length_b   1.000
_cell.length_c   1.000
_cell.angle_alpha   90.00
_cell.angle_beta   90.00
_cell.angle_gamma   90.00
#
_symmetry.space_group_name_H-M   'P 1'
#
loop_
_entity.id
_entity.type
_entity.pdbx_description
1 polymer ?
#
loop_
_entity_poly.entity_id
_entity_poly.type
_entity_poly.pdbx_seq_one_letter_code
_entity_poly.pdbx_strand_id
1 'polypeptide(L)'
;DEYLGFGPVVRALHSDNQKELPHTVIVTEALAERLWPGQPALGKTFYMGNGIQFRVIGVITNLLRPEVPSIGADYSILFPIRISMQQAAGY
;
A
#
# COMPACT_ATOMS: atom_id res chain seq x y z
N ASP A 1 8.05 3.38 14.51
CA ASP A 1 7.03 4.29 13.96
C ASP A 1 6.53 3.66 12.67
N GLU A 2 5.26 3.26 12.61
CA GLU A 2 4.74 2.35 11.56
C GLU A 2 4.35 3.07 10.25
N TYR A 3 4.20 4.39 10.33
CA TYR A 3 3.78 5.22 9.21
C TYR A 3 4.87 6.22 8.84
N LEU A 4 5.14 6.32 7.54
CA LEU A 4 6.08 7.30 7.02
C LEU A 4 5.37 8.63 6.73
N GLY A 5 6.08 9.73 6.95
CA GLY A 5 5.60 11.06 6.59
C GLY A 5 5.52 11.24 5.07
N PHE A 6 4.55 12.05 4.62
CA PHE A 6 4.28 12.31 3.20
C PHE A 6 5.51 12.83 2.44
N GLY A 7 6.22 13.82 2.98
CA GLY A 7 7.41 14.41 2.34
C GLY A 7 8.52 13.39 2.02
N PRO A 8 8.99 12.58 3.00
CA PRO A 8 9.90 11.47 2.74
C PRO A 8 9.39 10.49 1.68
N VAL A 9 8.12 10.06 1.77
CA VAL A 9 7.54 9.09 0.83
C VAL A 9 7.53 9.63 -0.61
N VAL A 10 7.13 10.88 -0.82
CA VAL A 10 7.12 11.49 -2.16
C VAL A 10 8.54 11.55 -2.73
N ARG A 11 9.53 11.95 -1.94
CA ARG A 11 10.94 11.95 -2.40
C ARG A 11 11.43 10.55 -2.72
N ALA A 12 11.07 9.56 -1.90
CA ALA A 12 11.42 8.17 -2.10
C ALA A 12 10.89 7.63 -3.44
N LEU A 13 9.63 7.94 -3.78
CA LEU A 13 8.99 7.54 -5.04
C LEU A 13 9.68 8.12 -6.28
N HIS A 14 10.29 9.31 -6.16
CA HIS A 14 11.05 9.95 -7.24
C HIS A 14 12.54 9.58 -7.23
N SER A 15 12.96 8.64 -6.39
CA SER A 15 14.33 8.19 -6.24
C SER A 15 14.42 6.67 -6.33
N ASP A 16 15.65 6.12 -6.41
CA ASP A 16 15.88 4.68 -6.29
C ASP A 16 16.02 4.23 -4.81
N ASN A 17 15.71 5.12 -3.86
CA ASN A 17 15.86 4.85 -2.43
C ASN A 17 14.64 4.12 -1.86
N GLN A 18 14.66 2.79 -1.96
CA GLN A 18 13.59 1.92 -1.47
C GLN A 18 13.40 1.95 0.05
N LYS A 19 14.38 2.43 0.83
CA LYS A 19 14.30 2.47 2.32
C LYS A 19 13.29 3.46 2.86
N GLU A 20 12.89 4.44 2.06
CA GLU A 20 11.93 5.49 2.45
C GLU A 20 10.51 5.24 1.89
N LEU A 21 10.27 4.05 1.33
CA LEU A 21 8.93 3.61 0.93
C LEU A 21 8.17 2.98 2.11
N PRO A 22 6.84 3.12 2.19
CA PRO A 22 6.08 2.46 3.24
C PRO A 22 6.15 0.93 3.09
N HIS A 23 6.62 0.23 4.11
CA HIS A 23 6.67 -1.24 4.11
C HIS A 23 5.40 -1.88 4.71
N THR A 24 4.43 -1.07 5.10
CA THR A 24 3.13 -1.50 5.59
C THR A 24 2.04 -1.09 4.61
N VAL A 25 1.04 -1.95 4.45
CA VAL A 25 -0.04 -1.75 3.49
C VAL A 25 -1.38 -2.21 4.03
N ILE A 26 -2.43 -1.61 3.49
CA ILE A 26 -3.81 -2.09 3.62
C ILE A 26 -4.19 -2.67 2.25
N VAL A 27 -4.82 -3.85 2.23
CA VAL A 27 -5.19 -4.53 0.97
C VAL A 27 -6.70 -4.76 0.89
N THR A 28 -7.23 -4.96 -0.31
CA THR A 28 -8.61 -5.41 -0.48
C THR A 28 -8.78 -6.89 -0.16
N GLU A 29 -9.97 -7.31 0.26
CA GLU A 29 -10.32 -8.72 0.47
C GLU A 29 -10.04 -9.57 -0.78
N ALA A 30 -10.38 -9.07 -1.97
CA ALA A 30 -10.11 -9.75 -3.23
C ALA A 30 -8.61 -10.01 -3.47
N LEU A 31 -7.75 -9.04 -3.13
CA LEU A 31 -6.30 -9.20 -3.23
C LEU A 31 -5.76 -10.15 -2.14
N ALA A 32 -6.28 -10.04 -0.91
CA ALA A 32 -5.93 -10.92 0.19
C ALA A 32 -6.22 -12.38 -0.14
N GLU A 33 -7.42 -12.68 -0.64
CA GLU A 33 -7.84 -14.04 -1.03
C GLU A 33 -6.98 -14.58 -2.18
N ARG A 34 -6.61 -13.72 -3.13
CA ARG A 34 -5.72 -14.11 -4.23
C ARG A 34 -4.32 -14.49 -3.74
N LEU A 35 -3.77 -13.76 -2.77
CA LEU A 35 -2.42 -13.99 -2.25
C LEU A 35 -2.37 -15.16 -1.26
N TRP A 36 -3.40 -15.27 -0.42
CA TRP A 36 -3.49 -16.28 0.64
C TRP A 36 -4.89 -16.89 0.70
N PRO A 37 -5.23 -17.80 -0.23
CA PRO A 37 -6.57 -18.38 -0.31
C PRO A 37 -7.00 -19.04 1.00
N GLY A 38 -8.19 -18.70 1.49
CA GLY A 38 -8.77 -19.24 2.72
C GLY A 38 -8.00 -18.89 4.01
N GLN A 39 -7.09 -17.92 3.98
CA GLN A 39 -6.28 -17.52 5.14
C GLN A 39 -6.42 -16.03 5.47
N PRO A 40 -6.36 -15.66 6.76
CA PRO A 40 -6.35 -14.25 7.16
C PRO A 40 -5.06 -13.56 6.67
N ALA A 41 -5.20 -12.40 6.03
CA ALA A 41 -4.07 -11.66 5.47
C ALA A 41 -3.29 -10.81 6.48
N LEU A 42 -3.89 -10.44 7.62
CA LEU A 42 -3.24 -9.58 8.62
C LEU A 42 -1.91 -10.15 9.09
N GLY A 43 -0.88 -9.30 9.11
CA GLY A 43 0.48 -9.64 9.53
C GLY A 43 1.30 -10.41 8.48
N LYS A 44 0.69 -10.92 7.40
CA LYS A 44 1.42 -11.60 6.33
C LYS A 44 2.22 -10.60 5.50
N THR A 45 3.28 -11.11 4.88
CA THR A 45 4.16 -10.34 4.01
C THR A 45 4.11 -10.85 2.58
N PHE A 46 4.20 -9.92 1.63
CA PHE A 46 4.38 -10.23 0.21
C PHE A 46 5.44 -9.30 -0.37
N TYR A 47 5.91 -9.63 -1.57
CA TYR A 47 6.95 -8.88 -2.26
C TYR A 47 6.41 -8.38 -3.60
N MET A 48 6.74 -7.14 -3.97
CA MET A 48 6.34 -6.55 -5.24
C MET A 48 7.47 -5.69 -5.82
N GLY A 49 7.53 -5.58 -7.16
CA GLY A 49 8.55 -4.82 -7.87
C GLY A 49 9.94 -5.44 -7.70
N ASN A 50 10.94 -4.61 -7.39
CA ASN A 50 12.35 -5.01 -7.21
C ASN A 50 12.64 -5.71 -5.87
N GLY A 51 11.72 -6.57 -5.41
CA GLY A 51 11.86 -7.31 -4.15
C GLY A 51 11.50 -6.51 -2.90
N ILE A 52 10.71 -5.42 -3.03
CA ILE A 52 10.26 -4.63 -1.88
C ILE A 52 9.28 -5.46 -1.07
N GLN A 53 9.54 -5.60 0.23
CA GLN A 53 8.69 -6.32 1.16
C GLN A 53 7.58 -5.43 1.71
N PHE A 54 6.34 -5.91 1.67
CA PHE A 54 5.18 -5.26 2.27
C PHE A 54 4.52 -6.17 3.29
N ARG A 55 4.17 -5.61 4.45
CA ARG A 55 3.40 -6.27 5.51
C ARG A 55 1.98 -5.74 5.55
N VAL A 56 1.00 -6.64 5.57
CA VAL A 56 -0.42 -6.28 5.64
C VAL A 56 -0.78 -5.90 7.08
N ILE A 57 -1.30 -4.69 7.27
CA ILE A 57 -1.76 -4.17 8.57
C ILE A 57 -3.26 -3.89 8.61
N GLY A 58 -3.95 -4.02 7.48
CA GLY A 58 -5.39 -3.86 7.37
C GLY A 58 -5.93 -4.56 6.13
N VAL A 59 -7.19 -4.96 6.21
CA VAL A 59 -7.94 -5.51 5.08
C VAL A 59 -9.25 -4.73 4.98
N ILE A 60 -9.59 -4.26 3.78
CA ILE A 60 -10.84 -3.56 3.49
C ILE A 60 -11.66 -4.36 2.48
N THR A 61 -12.98 -4.21 2.54
CA THR A 61 -13.87 -5.03 1.71
C THR A 61 -13.67 -4.81 0.22
N ASN A 62 -13.66 -3.56 -0.26
CA ASN A 62 -13.47 -3.28 -1.67
C ASN A 62 -12.94 -1.86 -1.88
N LEU A 63 -12.13 -1.68 -2.91
CA LEU A 63 -11.74 -0.39 -3.45
C LEU A 63 -11.43 -0.56 -4.95
N LEU A 64 -12.28 0.03 -5.79
CA LEU A 64 -12.10 -0.01 -7.24
C LEU A 64 -11.05 1.01 -7.69
N ARG A 65 -10.14 0.57 -8.55
CA ARG A 65 -9.17 1.48 -9.18
C ARG A 65 -9.78 2.17 -10.41
N PRO A 66 -9.61 3.50 -10.58
CA PRO A 66 -10.25 4.25 -11.66
C PRO A 66 -9.88 3.81 -13.09
N GLU A 67 -8.67 3.28 -13.32
CA GLU A 67 -8.11 3.10 -14.67
C GLU A 67 -7.64 1.67 -15.00
N VAL A 68 -8.15 0.63 -14.34
CA VAL A 68 -7.69 -0.75 -14.57
C VAL A 68 -8.60 -1.47 -15.56
N PRO A 69 -8.05 -2.21 -16.57
CA PRO A 69 -8.88 -3.09 -17.40
C PRO A 69 -9.66 -4.07 -16.52
N SER A 70 -10.82 -4.52 -16.96
CA SER A 70 -11.85 -5.23 -16.17
C SER A 70 -11.39 -6.37 -15.24
N ILE A 71 -10.18 -6.92 -15.41
CA ILE A 71 -9.59 -7.93 -14.54
C ILE A 71 -8.73 -7.27 -13.45
N GLY A 72 -9.11 -7.48 -12.19
CA GLY A 72 -8.35 -7.02 -11.02
C GLY A 72 -8.53 -5.54 -10.68
N ALA A 73 -9.64 -4.95 -11.12
CA ALA A 73 -10.04 -3.59 -10.74
C ALA A 73 -10.29 -3.45 -9.23
N ASP A 74 -10.61 -4.56 -8.57
CA ASP A 74 -10.80 -4.72 -7.12
C ASP A 74 -9.52 -5.12 -6.36
N TYR A 75 -8.41 -5.38 -7.06
CA TYR A 75 -7.11 -5.61 -6.43
C TYR A 75 -6.42 -4.28 -6.15
N SER A 76 -6.52 -3.82 -4.90
CA SER A 76 -5.97 -2.52 -4.49
C SER A 76 -5.05 -2.67 -3.29
N ILE A 77 -3.98 -1.88 -3.31
CA ILE A 77 -3.04 -1.69 -2.22
C ILE A 77 -3.11 -0.22 -1.83
N LEU A 78 -3.33 0.04 -0.54
CA LEU A 78 -3.33 1.37 0.03
C LEU A 78 -2.08 1.52 0.91
N PHE A 79 -1.38 2.63 0.69
CA PHE A 79 -0.22 3.01 1.49
C PHE A 79 -0.65 3.99 2.58
N PRO A 80 -0.58 3.61 3.85
CA PRO A 80 -0.92 4.50 4.93
C PRO A 80 0.26 5.44 5.19
N ILE A 81 0.07 6.72 4.86
CA ILE A 81 1.09 7.77 5.02
C ILE A 81 0.56 8.86 5.94
N ARG A 82 1.45 9.45 6.75
CA ARG A 82 1.10 10.60 7.60
C ARG A 82 1.27 11.89 6.82
N ILE A 83 0.22 12.67 6.72
CA ILE A 83 0.27 14.04 6.18
C ILE A 83 0.10 15.04 7.32
N SER A 84 0.96 16.07 7.38
CA SER A 84 0.77 17.18 8.32
C SER A 84 -0.21 18.22 7.75
N MET A 85 -0.82 19.03 8.61
CA MET A 85 -1.72 20.10 8.15
C MET A 85 -1.02 21.11 7.21
N GLN A 86 0.26 21.43 7.47
CA GLN A 86 1.02 22.31 6.57
C GLN A 86 1.25 21.68 5.20
N GLN A 87 1.44 20.35 5.14
CA GLN A 87 1.58 19.63 3.88
C GLN A 87 0.25 19.55 3.14
N ALA A 88 -0.85 19.27 3.84
CA ALA A 88 -2.18 19.20 3.24
C ALA A 88 -2.65 20.55 2.67
N ALA A 89 -2.32 21.67 3.30
CA ALA A 89 -2.67 23.00 2.81
C ALA A 89 -1.92 23.44 1.53
N GLY A 90 -0.87 22.71 1.15
CA GLY A 90 -0.06 23.00 -0.03
C GLY A 90 -0.39 22.17 -1.29
N TYR A 91 -1.40 21.30 -1.23
CA TYR A 91 -1.91 20.48 -2.34
C TYR A 91 -3.35 20.89 -2.67
#